data_AF-A0A2M7MER6-F1
#
_entry.id   AF-A0A2M7MER6-F1
#
_cell.length_a   1.000
_cell.length_b   1.000
_cell.length_c   1.000
_cell.angle_alpha   90.00
_cell.angle_beta   90.00
_cell.angle_gamma   90.00
#
_symmetry.space_group_name_H-M   'P 1'
#
loop_
_entity.id
_entity.type
_entity.pdbx_description
1 polymer ?
#
loop_
_entity_poly.entity_id
_entity_poly.type
_entity_poly.pdbx_seq_one_letter_code
_entity_poly.pdbx_strand_id
1 'polypeptide(L)'
;MDIFINLFKVILYQPLFNALVLLYQYLPGHDFGVAVIVLTILIRLILYPLMVQSIKSQKVLSELQPKIQEIQQKYKGDKEKQAKETMGLYQREKINPFG
;
A
#
# COMPACT_ATOMS: atom_id res chain seq x y z
N MET A 1 16.74 -17.93 -13.05
CA MET A 1 16.04 -16.73 -13.55
C MET A 1 14.60 -17.05 -13.94
N ASP A 2 14.35 -18.26 -14.44
CA ASP A 2 13.04 -18.71 -14.93
C ASP A 2 11.96 -18.86 -13.85
N ILE A 3 12.34 -19.20 -12.61
CA ILE A 3 11.37 -19.34 -11.51
C ILE A 3 10.66 -18.01 -11.22
N PHE A 4 11.41 -16.91 -11.10
CA PHE A 4 10.84 -15.58 -10.87
C PHE A 4 9.94 -15.15 -12.02
N ILE A 5 10.35 -15.41 -13.26
CA ILE A 5 9.59 -15.09 -14.46
C ILE A 5 8.29 -15.91 -14.51
N ASN A 6 8.35 -17.20 -14.20
CA ASN A 6 7.18 -18.07 -14.15
C ASN A 6 6.22 -17.67 -13.04
N LEU A 7 6.73 -17.31 -11.87
CA LEU A 7 5.92 -16.86 -10.75
C LEU A 7 5.19 -15.55 -11.09
N PHE A 8 5.90 -14.58 -11.68
CA PHE A 8 5.30 -13.35 -12.19
C PHE A 8 4.23 -13.63 -13.25
N LYS A 9 4.51 -14.56 -14.17
CA LYS A 9 3.57 -14.92 -15.23
C LYS A 9 2.28 -15.52 -14.69
N VAL A 10 2.37 -16.49 -13.78
CA VAL A 10 1.23 -17.23 -13.26
C VAL A 10 0.41 -16.38 -12.29
N ILE A 11 1.07 -15.63 -11.41
CA ILE A 11 0.39 -14.87 -10.35
C ILE A 11 -0.18 -13.55 -10.88
N LEU A 12 0.51 -12.87 -11.80
CA LEU A 12 0.13 -11.54 -12.26
C LEU A 12 -0.29 -11.53 -13.72
N TYR A 13 0.61 -11.86 -14.64
CA TYR A 13 0.38 -11.63 -16.07
C TYR A 13 -0.82 -12.40 -16.62
N GLN A 14 -0.89 -13.72 -16.40
CA GLN A 14 -1.96 -14.58 -16.91
C GLN A 14 -3.35 -14.17 -16.41
N PRO A 15 -3.60 -13.99 -15.10
CA PRO A 15 -4.93 -13.59 -14.64
C PRO A 15 -5.33 -12.19 -15.12
N LEU A 16 -4.40 -11.24 -15.16
CA LEU A 16 -4.66 -9.88 -15.70
C LEU A 16 -4.99 -9.93 -17.19
N PHE A 17 -4.22 -10.69 -17.97
CA PHE A 17 -4.45 -10.82 -19.41
C PHE A 17 -5.77 -11.54 -19.71
N ASN A 18 -6.05 -12.64 -19.00
CA ASN A 18 -7.33 -13.36 -19.14
C ASN A 18 -8.52 -12.45 -18.77
N ALA A 19 -8.42 -11.70 -17.68
CA ALA A 19 -9.46 -10.74 -17.30
C ALA A 19 -9.67 -9.67 -18.38
N LEU A 20 -8.60 -9.14 -18.96
CA LEU A 20 -8.69 -8.17 -20.06
C LEU A 20 -9.37 -8.75 -21.30
N VAL A 21 -9.00 -9.98 -21.70
CA VAL A 21 -9.61 -10.67 -22.84
C VAL A 21 -11.09 -10.96 -22.59
N LEU A 22 -11.46 -11.40 -21.38
CA LEU A 22 -12.86 -11.59 -21.01
C LEU A 22 -13.62 -10.28 -21.12
N LEU A 23 -13.10 -9.19 -20.55
CA LEU A 23 -13.73 -7.87 -20.65
C LEU A 23 -13.88 -7.43 -22.11
N TYR A 24 -12.86 -7.61 -22.94
CA TYR A 24 -12.92 -7.31 -24.37
C TYR A 24 -13.98 -8.12 -25.13
N GLN A 25 -14.19 -9.38 -24.76
CA GLN A 25 -15.18 -10.26 -25.39
C GLN A 25 -16.61 -9.96 -24.95
N TYR A 26 -16.82 -9.64 -23.67
CA TYR A 26 -18.15 -9.38 -23.10
C TYR A 26 -18.60 -7.93 -23.20
N LEU A 27 -17.69 -6.97 -23.41
CA LEU A 27 -18.05 -5.58 -23.59
C LEU A 27 -18.58 -5.32 -25.00
N PRO A 28 -19.74 -4.63 -25.12
CA PRO A 28 -20.30 -4.28 -26.42
C PRO A 28 -19.37 -3.31 -27.16
N GLY A 29 -19.09 -3.60 -28.43
CA GLY A 29 -18.25 -2.77 -29.30
C GLY A 29 -16.79 -3.21 -29.40
N HIS A 30 -16.36 -4.26 -28.67
CA HIS A 30 -14.99 -4.80 -28.73
C HIS A 30 -13.92 -3.70 -28.67
N ASP A 31 -14.16 -2.70 -27.82
CA ASP A 31 -13.25 -1.58 -27.63
C ASP A 31 -12.24 -1.94 -26.55
N PHE A 32 -10.98 -2.04 -26.96
CA PHE A 32 -9.87 -2.35 -26.08
C PHE A 32 -9.64 -1.26 -25.02
N GLY A 33 -9.84 0.02 -25.38
CA GLY A 33 -9.71 1.14 -24.45
C GLY A 33 -10.74 1.08 -23.33
N VAL A 34 -12.00 0.77 -23.66
CA VAL A 34 -13.06 0.58 -22.66
C VAL A 34 -12.75 -0.62 -21.76
N ALA A 35 -12.27 -1.73 -22.34
CA ALA A 35 -11.88 -2.91 -21.55
C ALA A 35 -10.77 -2.60 -20.54
N VAL A 36 -9.74 -1.82 -20.92
CA VAL A 36 -8.66 -1.41 -20.02
C VAL A 36 -9.18 -0.49 -18.90
N ILE A 37 -10.07 0.46 -19.21
CA ILE A 37 -10.68 1.36 -18.21
C ILE A 37 -11.49 0.55 -17.18
N VAL A 38 -12.32 -0.38 -17.65
CA VAL A 38 -13.11 -1.24 -16.76
C VAL A 38 -12.21 -2.12 -15.90
N LEU A 39 -11.17 -2.72 -16.48
CA LEU A 39 -10.19 -3.51 -15.75
C LEU A 39 -9.51 -2.69 -14.64
N THR A 40 -9.11 -1.46 -14.93
CA THR A 40 -8.48 -0.59 -13.93
C THR A 40 -9.43 -0.24 -12.78
N ILE A 41 -10.71 0.00 -13.07
CA ILE A 41 -11.73 0.24 -12.04
C ILE A 41 -11.90 -1.01 -11.17
N LEU A 42 -12.02 -2.20 -11.77
CA LEU A 42 -12.16 -3.46 -11.04
C LEU A 42 -10.97 -3.72 -10.12
N ILE A 43 -9.74 -3.54 -10.62
CA ILE A 43 -8.53 -3.68 -9.80
C ILE A 43 -8.56 -2.69 -8.63
N ARG A 44 -8.93 -1.43 -8.86
CA ARG A 44 -9.06 -0.43 -7.79
C ARG A 44 -10.09 -0.83 -6.74
N LEU A 45 -11.23 -1.39 -7.14
CA LEU A 45 -12.26 -1.86 -6.21
C LEU A 45 -11.77 -3.03 -5.36
N ILE A 46 -11.08 -4.00 -5.96
CA ILE A 46 -10.51 -5.14 -5.24
C ILE A 46 -9.42 -4.68 -4.26
N LEU A 47 -8.57 -3.72 -4.67
CA LEU A 47 -7.50 -3.18 -3.84
C LEU A 47 -7.96 -2.07 -2.88
N TYR A 48 -9.20 -1.59 -2.99
CA TYR A 48 -9.76 -0.55 -2.15
C TYR A 48 -9.64 -0.83 -0.64
N PRO A 49 -10.04 -2.01 -0.11
CA PRO A 49 -9.89 -2.30 1.33
C PRO A 49 -8.43 -2.28 1.79
N LEU A 50 -7.50 -2.72 0.95
CA LEU A 50 -6.07 -2.66 1.24
C LEU A 50 -5.58 -1.20 1.27
N MET A 51 -6.01 -0.39 0.30
CA MET A 51 -5.69 1.03 0.22
C MET A 51 -6.22 1.79 1.43
N VAL A 52 -7.46 1.54 1.85
CA VAL A 52 -8.05 2.16 3.05
C VAL A 52 -7.26 1.82 4.32
N GLN A 53 -6.86 0.56 4.48
CA GLN A 53 -6.01 0.14 5.61
C GLN A 53 -4.65 0.85 5.59
N SER A 54 -4.01 0.91 4.42
CA SER A 54 -2.74 1.63 4.25
C SER A 54 -2.87 3.12 4.59
N ILE A 55 -3.94 3.79 4.14
CA ILE A 55 -4.22 5.20 4.43
C ILE A 55 -4.45 5.40 5.93
N LYS A 56 -5.20 4.51 6.59
CA LYS A 56 -5.44 4.58 8.04
C LYS A 56 -4.12 4.51 8.82
N SER A 57 -3.24 3.57 8.49
CA SER A 57 -1.92 3.46 9.14
C SER A 57 -1.06 4.70 8.90
N GLN A 58 -1.08 5.25 7.68
CA GLN A 58 -0.36 6.49 7.37
C GLN A 58 -0.90 7.70 8.15
N LYS A 59 -2.22 7.81 8.30
CA LYS A 59 -2.85 8.89 9.08
C LYS A 59 -2.42 8.84 10.54
N VAL A 60 -2.43 7.65 11.14
CA VAL A 60 -2.01 7.42 12.52
C VAL A 60 -0.54 7.83 12.73
N LEU A 61 0.34 7.51 11.78
CA LEU A 61 1.73 7.97 11.81
C LEU A 61 1.85 9.49 11.65
N SER A 62 1.01 10.10 10.80
CA SER A 62 0.96 11.55 10.63
C SER A 62 0.54 12.27 11.92
N GLU A 63 -0.39 11.70 12.69
CA GLU A 63 -0.81 12.23 13.98
C GLU A 63 0.30 12.15 15.05
N LEU A 64 1.21 11.18 14.92
CA LEU A 64 2.38 11.06 15.81
C LEU A 64 3.54 11.99 15.44
N GLN A 65 3.63 12.46 14.19
CA GLN A 65 4.72 13.36 13.76
C GLN A 65 4.99 14.54 14.71
N PRO A 66 4.00 15.30 15.21
CA PRO A 66 4.27 16.41 16.13
C PRO A 66 4.93 15.93 17.44
N LYS A 67 4.45 14.81 18.02
CA LYS A 67 5.05 14.23 19.24
C LYS A 67 6.48 13.73 19.00
N ILE A 68 6.74 13.17 17.82
CA ILE A 68 8.09 12.75 17.41
C ILE A 68 9.00 13.98 17.28
N GLN A 69 8.50 15.08 16.70
CA GLN A 69 9.25 16.33 16.59
C GLN A 69 9.56 16.93 17.97
N GLU A 70 8.63 16.88 18.92
CA GLU A 70 8.87 17.28 20.30
C GLU A 70 10.00 16.47 20.96
N ILE A 71 9.99 15.14 20.80
CA ILE A 71 11.08 14.26 21.29
C ILE A 71 12.41 14.65 20.64
N GLN A 72 12.41 14.86 19.32
CA GLN A 72 13.62 15.28 18.59
C GLN A 72 14.14 16.62 19.10
N GLN A 73 13.27 17.59 19.39
CA GLN A 73 13.65 18.89 19.94
C GLN A 73 14.16 18.79 21.39
N LYS A 74 13.48 18.01 22.24
CA LYS A 74 13.80 17.85 23.66
C LYS A 74 15.14 17.15 23.89
N TYR A 75 15.50 16.19 23.03
CA TYR A 75 16.73 15.42 23.14
C TYR A 75 17.71 15.74 22.02
N LYS A 76 17.72 16.98 21.49
CA LYS A 76 18.72 17.43 20.51
C LYS A 76 20.14 17.15 21.02
N GLY A 77 20.86 16.27 20.33
CA GLY A 77 22.24 15.88 20.66
C GLY A 77 22.39 14.50 21.28
N ASP A 78 21.30 13.86 21.72
CA ASP A 78 21.31 12.52 22.31
C ASP A 78 20.45 11.56 21.45
N LYS A 79 21.07 11.01 20.40
CA LYS A 79 20.40 10.11 19.44
C LYS A 79 19.89 8.84 20.10
N GLU A 80 20.56 8.34 21.14
CA GLU A 80 20.18 7.13 21.84
C GLU A 80 18.87 7.36 22.63
N LYS A 81 18.79 8.46 23.38
CA LYS A 81 17.54 8.83 24.05
C LYS A 81 16.42 9.15 23.07
N GLN A 82 16.71 9.82 21.95
CA GLN A 82 15.71 10.07 20.90
C GLN A 82 15.10 8.75 20.38
N ALA A 83 15.93 7.76 20.05
CA ALA A 83 15.46 6.46 19.56
C ALA A 83 14.62 5.73 20.62
N LYS A 84 15.08 5.73 21.88
CA LYS A 84 14.38 5.08 23.00
C LYS A 84 13.02 5.69 23.29
N GLU A 85 12.94 7.03 23.34
CA GLU A 85 11.67 7.74 23.60
C GLU A 85 10.71 7.62 22.40
N THR A 86 11.22 7.63 21.17
CA THR A 86 10.39 7.43 19.96
C THR A 86 9.80 6.02 19.94
N MET A 87 10.59 4.98 20.26
CA MET A 87 10.06 3.62 20.40
C MET A 87 9.06 3.50 21.55
N GLY A 88 9.33 4.14 22.69
CA GLY A 88 8.42 4.20 23.82
C GLY A 88 7.09 4.88 23.46
N LEU A 89 7.11 5.94 22.66
CA LEU A 89 5.92 6.61 22.14
C LEU A 89 5.09 5.66 21.27
N TYR A 90 5.72 4.94 20.33
CA TYR A 90 5.00 3.94 19.51
C TYR A 90 4.32 2.86 20.35
N GLN A 91 4.99 2.36 21.40
CA GLN A 91 4.43 1.37 22.31
C GLN A 91 3.26 1.91 23.14
N ARG A 92 3.36 3.14 23.67
CA ARG A 92 2.29 3.77 24.47
C ARG A 92 1.03 4.00 23.65
N GLU A 93 1.21 4.43 22.39
CA GLU A 93 0.11 4.69 21.47
C GLU A 93 -0.39 3.41 20.76
N LYS A 94 0.24 2.26 21.03
CA LYS A 94 -0.07 0.93 20.45
C LYS A 94 -0.03 0.92 18.91
N ILE A 95 0.91 1.66 18.33
CA ILE A 95 1.06 1.80 16.88
C ILE A 95 2.26 0.98 16.44
N ASN A 96 2.08 0.14 15.42
CA ASN A 96 3.19 -0.55 14.78
C ASN A 96 3.74 0.31 13.63
N PRO A 97 4.96 0.89 13.74
CA PRO A 97 5.54 1.73 12.69
C PRO A 97 5.93 0.94 11.42
N PHE A 98 5.88 -0.39 11.47
CA PHE A 98 6.26 -1.28 10.37
C PHE A 98 5.06 -1.96 9.67
N GLY A 99 3.83 -1.65 10.10
CA GLY A 99 2.61 -2.32 9.62
C GLY A 99 2.09 -3.34 10.62
#